data_AF-A0A4D5RGD6-F1
#
_entry.id   AF-A0A4D5RGD6-F1
#
_cell.length_a   1.000
_cell.length_b   1.000
_cell.length_c   1.000
_cell.angle_alpha   90.00
_cell.angle_beta   90.00
_cell.angle_gamma   90.00
#
_symmetry.space_group_name_H-M   'P 1'
#
loop_
_entity.id
_entity.type
_entity.pdbx_description
1 polymer ?
#
loop_
_entity_poly.entity_id
_entity_poly.type
_entity_poly.pdbx_seq_one_letter_code
_entity_poly.pdbx_strand_id
1 'polypeptide(L)'
;MHALFKSILFLCAGLVIHTLSGIQDIRYLGGFFNFRPLIRGCMGLASLSLFGFPFVGGFYSKDLILEFIYMNINNIFIIIIVIIRTSLTIIYCIRIIYYIV
;
A
#
# COMPACT_ATOMS: atom_id res chain seq x y z
N MET A 1 1.34 -10.36 -8.72
CA MET A 1 0.83 -8.98 -8.45
C MET A 1 1.65 -8.21 -7.43
N HIS A 2 2.00 -8.79 -6.27
CA HIS A 2 2.77 -8.10 -5.22
C HIS A 2 4.11 -7.48 -5.70
N ALA A 3 4.84 -8.13 -6.61
CA ALA A 3 6.10 -7.61 -7.14
C ALA A 3 5.94 -6.27 -7.90
N LEU A 4 4.88 -6.15 -8.73
CA LEU A 4 4.61 -4.95 -9.53
C LEU A 4 4.25 -3.76 -8.64
N PHE A 5 3.41 -3.94 -7.63
CA PHE A 5 2.99 -2.83 -6.79
C PHE A 5 4.11 -2.36 -5.85
N LYS A 6 4.90 -3.28 -5.32
CA LYS A 6 6.08 -2.92 -4.53
C LYS A 6 7.14 -2.22 -5.38
N SER A 7 7.39 -2.67 -6.62
CA SER A 7 8.37 -2.00 -7.48
C SER A 7 7.94 -0.57 -7.83
N ILE A 8 6.65 -0.33 -8.12
CA ILE A 8 6.13 1.01 -8.38
C ILE A 8 6.28 1.92 -7.15
N LEU A 9 5.99 1.42 -5.94
CA LEU A 9 6.18 2.19 -4.70
C LEU A 9 7.63 2.58 -4.48
N PHE A 10 8.57 1.64 -4.62
CA PHE A 10 10.00 1.94 -4.44
C PHE A 10 10.54 2.85 -5.53
N LEU A 11 10.06 2.73 -6.77
CA LEU A 11 10.43 3.62 -7.86
C LEU A 11 9.94 5.06 -7.60
N CYS A 12 8.67 5.21 -7.21
CA CYS A 12 8.11 6.53 -6.87
C CYS A 12 8.84 7.15 -5.67
N ALA A 13 9.07 6.37 -4.62
CA ALA A 13 9.82 6.82 -3.44
C ALA A 13 11.25 7.21 -3.80
N GLY A 14 11.96 6.42 -4.61
CA GLY A 14 13.31 6.75 -5.06
C GLY A 14 13.38 8.06 -5.83
N LEU A 15 12.38 8.32 -6.69
CA LEU A 15 12.29 9.58 -7.42
C LEU A 15 11.99 10.75 -6.49
N VAL A 16 11.10 10.59 -5.50
CA VAL A 16 10.83 11.60 -4.46
C VAL A 16 12.10 11.97 -3.69
N ILE A 17 12.85 10.96 -3.22
CA ILE A 17 14.09 11.15 -2.46
C ILE A 17 15.15 11.87 -3.30
N HIS A 18 15.30 11.47 -4.56
CA HIS A 18 16.25 12.12 -5.47
C HIS A 18 15.86 13.58 -5.73
N THR A 19 14.58 13.88 -5.92
CA THR A 19 14.11 15.25 -6.16
C THR A 19 14.19 16.17 -4.95
N LEU A 20 14.18 15.61 -3.73
CA LEU A 20 14.25 16.36 -2.48
C LEU A 20 15.64 16.26 -1.82
N SER A 21 16.68 16.03 -2.63
CA SER A 21 18.08 16.00 -2.17
C SER A 21 18.32 15.10 -0.94
N GLY A 22 17.68 13.93 -0.90
CA GLY A 22 17.87 12.97 0.18
C GLY A 22 16.89 13.07 1.35
N ILE A 23 15.91 13.99 1.33
CA ILE A 23 14.87 14.03 2.36
C ILE A 23 13.93 12.82 2.18
N GLN A 24 13.86 11.98 3.22
CA GLN A 24 13.01 10.78 3.26
C GLN A 24 11.79 10.94 4.19
N ASP A 25 11.82 11.95 5.06
CA ASP A 25 10.80 12.15 6.07
C ASP A 25 9.47 12.55 5.44
N ILE A 26 8.48 11.67 5.58
CA ILE A 26 7.14 11.79 4.95
C ILE A 26 6.44 13.11 5.32
N ARG A 27 6.73 13.65 6.51
CA ARG A 27 6.16 14.91 7.03
C ARG A 27 6.54 16.13 6.18
N TYR A 28 7.67 16.10 5.48
CA TYR A 28 8.13 17.20 4.64
C TYR A 28 7.71 17.05 3.17
N LEU A 29 6.99 15.98 2.81
CA LEU A 29 6.64 15.66 1.43
C LEU A 29 5.34 16.30 0.93
N GLY A 30 4.52 16.90 1.79
CA GLY A 30 3.14 17.31 1.43
C GLY A 30 3.06 18.29 0.26
N GLY A 31 3.91 19.32 0.23
CA GLY A 31 3.93 20.28 -0.88
C GLY A 31 4.43 19.68 -2.21
N PHE A 32 5.28 18.66 -2.16
CA PHE A 32 5.90 18.06 -3.35
C PHE A 32 4.88 17.36 -4.26
N PHE A 33 3.90 16.67 -3.67
CA PHE A 33 2.90 15.91 -4.44
C PHE A 33 1.94 16.79 -5.25
N ASN A 34 1.76 18.06 -4.87
CA ASN A 34 0.98 19.03 -5.65
C ASN A 34 1.71 19.48 -6.93
N PHE A 35 3.04 19.56 -6.90
CA PHE A 35 3.83 19.94 -8.08
C PHE A 35 4.01 18.79 -9.08
N ARG A 36 3.91 17.53 -8.63
CA ARG A 36 4.09 16.35 -9.49
C ARG A 36 2.90 15.37 -9.40
N PRO A 37 1.80 15.63 -10.13
CA PRO A 37 0.56 14.85 -10.05
C PRO A 37 0.73 13.39 -10.53
N LEU A 38 1.67 13.12 -11.44
CA LEU A 38 1.94 11.76 -11.92
C LEU A 38 2.46 10.85 -10.82
N ILE A 39 3.43 11.32 -10.02
CA ILE A 39 4.00 10.54 -8.90
C ILE A 39 2.93 10.32 -7.83
N ARG A 40 2.15 11.36 -7.53
CA ARG A 40 1.01 11.31 -6.63
C ARG A 40 0.02 10.22 -7.07
N GLY A 41 -0.36 10.19 -8.35
CA GLY A 41 -1.27 9.19 -8.93
C GLY A 41 -0.70 7.77 -8.85
N CYS A 42 0.54 7.55 -9.30
CA CYS A 42 1.18 6.23 -9.28
C CYS A 42 1.35 5.68 -7.86
N MET A 43 1.78 6.52 -6.91
CA MET A 43 1.97 6.13 -5.51
C MET A 43 0.63 5.89 -4.80
N GLY A 44 -0.42 6.65 -5.17
CA GLY A 44 -1.80 6.40 -4.74
C GLY A 44 -2.36 5.07 -5.26
N LEU A 45 -2.22 4.79 -6.56
CA LEU A 45 -2.68 3.53 -7.17
C LEU A 45 -1.96 2.31 -6.58
N ALA A 46 -0.64 2.43 -6.34
CA ALA A 46 0.14 1.35 -5.76
C ALA A 46 -0.15 1.12 -4.26
N SER A 47 -0.55 2.16 -3.52
CA SER A 47 -1.00 2.01 -2.11
C SER A 47 -2.42 1.44 -2.01
N LEU A 48 -3.33 1.83 -2.92
CA LEU A 48 -4.67 1.26 -3.06
C LEU A 48 -4.63 -0.25 -3.38
N SER A 49 -3.75 -0.65 -4.30
CA SER A 49 -3.57 -2.05 -4.63
C SER A 49 -2.96 -2.85 -3.49
N LEU A 50 -2.12 -2.24 -2.64
CA LEU A 50 -1.50 -2.94 -1.52
C LEU A 50 -2.44 -3.20 -0.35
N PHE A 51 -3.40 -2.32 -0.05
CA PHE A 51 -4.42 -2.64 0.95
C PHE A 51 -5.55 -3.52 0.39
N GLY A 52 -5.69 -3.60 -0.94
CA GLY A 52 -6.65 -4.49 -1.61
C GLY A 52 -8.00 -3.83 -1.92
N PHE A 53 -8.00 -2.57 -2.37
CA PHE A 53 -9.23 -1.90 -2.80
C PHE A 53 -9.96 -2.70 -3.90
N PRO A 54 -11.31 -2.77 -3.89
CA PRO A 54 -12.07 -3.55 -4.86
C PRO A 54 -11.73 -3.16 -6.31
N PHE A 55 -11.72 -4.16 -7.19
CA PHE A 55 -11.40 -4.05 -8.63
C PHE A 55 -9.93 -3.69 -8.97
N VAL A 56 -9.06 -3.50 -7.98
CA VAL A 56 -7.62 -3.30 -8.21
C VAL A 56 -6.88 -4.64 -8.16
N GLY A 57 -5.81 -4.81 -8.94
CA GLY A 57 -5.09 -6.09 -9.07
C GLY A 57 -4.64 -6.78 -7.77
N GLY A 58 -4.53 -6.04 -6.65
CA GLY A 58 -4.23 -6.63 -5.34
C GLY A 58 -5.40 -7.40 -4.71
N PHE A 59 -6.63 -6.97 -4.98
CA PHE A 59 -7.86 -7.59 -4.49
C PHE A 59 -7.97 -9.05 -4.92
N TYR A 60 -7.82 -9.32 -6.23
CA TYR A 60 -7.92 -10.69 -6.77
C TYR A 60 -6.98 -11.70 -6.11
N SER A 61 -5.79 -11.27 -5.67
CA SER A 61 -4.87 -12.18 -4.97
C SER A 61 -5.16 -12.29 -3.48
N LYS A 62 -5.39 -11.16 -2.79
CA LYS A 62 -5.52 -11.17 -1.33
C LYS A 62 -6.86 -11.72 -0.87
N ASP A 63 -7.94 -11.42 -1.58
CA ASP A 63 -9.29 -11.83 -1.20
C ASP A 63 -9.45 -13.36 -1.31
N LEU A 64 -9.01 -13.95 -2.43
CA LEU A 64 -8.98 -15.41 -2.61
C LEU A 64 -8.14 -16.13 -1.55
N ILE A 65 -6.99 -15.56 -1.15
CA ILE A 65 -6.15 -16.15 -0.10
C ILE A 65 -6.86 -16.09 1.25
N LEU A 66 -7.54 -14.98 1.57
CA LEU A 66 -8.29 -14.85 2.81
C LEU A 66 -9.47 -15.82 2.86
N GLU A 67 -10.23 -15.93 1.77
CA GLU A 67 -11.34 -16.88 1.65
C GLU A 67 -10.86 -18.33 1.87
N PHE A 68 -9.75 -18.71 1.24
CA PHE A 68 -9.15 -20.03 1.44
C PHE A 68 -8.73 -20.27 2.90
N ILE A 69 -8.20 -19.26 3.59
CA ILE A 69 -7.83 -19.35 5.01
C ILE A 69 -9.07 -19.53 5.89
N TYR A 70 -10.14 -18.77 5.64
CA TYR A 70 -11.37 -18.87 6.42
C TYR A 70 -12.09 -20.20 6.25
N MET A 71 -12.04 -20.79 5.05
CA MET A 71 -12.72 -22.07 4.78
C MET A 71 -11.93 -23.30 5.27
N ASN A 72 -10.60 -23.26 5.24
CA ASN A 72 -9.78 -24.44 5.51
C ASN A 72 -9.14 -24.47 6.91
N ILE A 73 -8.93 -23.32 7.55
CA ILE A 73 -8.22 -23.25 8.84
C ILE A 73 -9.21 -23.06 9.97
N ASN A 74 -9.43 -24.11 10.77
CA ASN A 74 -10.35 -24.06 11.92
C ASN A 74 -9.71 -23.53 13.22
N ASN A 75 -8.43 -23.13 13.19
CA ASN A 75 -7.74 -22.61 14.36
C ASN A 75 -8.01 -21.10 14.53
N ILE A 76 -8.80 -20.77 15.54
CA ILE A 76 -9.19 -19.39 15.90
C ILE A 76 -7.97 -18.47 16.09
N PHE A 77 -6.87 -18.98 16.67
CA PHE A 77 -5.67 -18.17 16.89
C PHE A 77 -5.04 -17.69 15.58
N ILE A 78 -4.99 -18.56 14.56
CA ILE A 78 -4.45 -18.22 13.25
C ILE A 78 -5.33 -17.18 12.56
N ILE A 79 -6.66 -17.34 12.66
CA ILE A 79 -7.63 -16.40 12.09
C ILE A 79 -7.45 -15.00 12.72
N ILE A 80 -7.31 -14.91 14.04
CA ILE A 80 -7.09 -13.64 14.75
C ILE A 80 -5.81 -12.95 14.25
N ILE A 81 -4.71 -13.70 14.13
CA ILE A 81 -3.45 -13.15 13.62
C ILE A 81 -3.61 -12.63 12.19
N VAL A 82 -4.30 -13.37 11.33
CA VAL A 82 -4.52 -12.96 9.92
C VAL A 82 -5.32 -11.66 9.85
N ILE A 83 -6.37 -11.50 10.66
CA ILE A 83 -7.16 -10.26 10.73
C ILE A 83 -6.31 -9.09 11.21
N ILE A 84 -5.47 -9.28 12.23
CA ILE A 84 -4.56 -8.22 12.71
C ILE A 84 -3.54 -7.85 11.62
N ARG A 85 -3.01 -8.84 10.88
CA ARG A 85 -2.07 -8.57 9.80
C ARG A 85 -2.70 -7.76 8.67
N THR A 86 -3.94 -8.06 8.27
CA THR A 86 -4.61 -7.31 7.21
C THR A 86 -4.98 -5.90 7.68
N SER A 87 -5.43 -5.73 8.92
CA SER A 87 -5.76 -4.40 9.47
C SER A 87 -4.54 -3.49 9.57
N LEU A 88 -3.39 -4.00 10.04
CA LEU A 88 -2.12 -3.26 10.04
C LEU A 88 -1.72 -2.84 8.63
N THR A 89 -2.03 -3.65 7.60
CA THR A 89 -1.72 -3.28 6.22
C THR A 89 -2.52 -2.10 5.71
N ILE A 90 -3.79 -2.04 6.12
CA ILE A 90 -4.68 -0.93 5.78
C ILE A 90 -4.20 0.34 6.47
N ILE A 91 -3.83 0.27 7.76
CA ILE A 91 -3.40 1.44 8.54
C ILE A 91 -2.16 2.11 7.92
N TYR A 92 -1.13 1.35 7.52
CA TYR A 92 0.05 1.98 6.91
C TYR A 92 -0.28 2.56 5.52
N CYS A 93 -1.13 1.91 4.73
CA CYS A 93 -1.52 2.42 3.41
C CYS A 93 -2.27 3.75 3.53
N ILE A 94 -3.23 3.82 4.45
CA ILE A 94 -3.98 5.05 4.73
C ILE A 94 -3.05 6.15 5.20
N ARG A 95 -2.08 5.85 6.08
CA ARG A 95 -1.08 6.81 6.52
C ARG A 95 -0.32 7.39 5.33
N ILE A 96 0.13 6.57 4.39
CA ILE A 96 0.85 7.04 3.19
C ILE A 96 -0.05 7.93 2.32
N ILE A 97 -1.29 7.50 2.08
CA ILE A 97 -2.26 8.28 1.29
C ILE A 97 -2.54 9.64 1.94
N TYR A 98 -2.69 9.70 3.27
CA TYR A 98 -2.93 10.95 3.99
C TYR A 98 -1.83 12.01 3.78
N TYR A 99 -0.56 11.60 3.71
CA TYR A 99 0.55 12.54 3.46
C TYR A 99 0.78 12.86 1.98
N ILE A 100 0.22 12.05 1.08
CA ILE A 100 0.28 12.26 -0.38
C ILE A 100 -0.85 13.20 -0.85
N VAL A 101 -1.99 13.18 -0.17
CA VAL A 101 -3.17 14.02 -0.46
C VAL A 101 -2.91 15.47 -0.11
#